data_AF-A0A947MT87-F1
#
_entry.id   AF-A0A947MT87-F1
#
_cell.length_a   1.000
_cell.length_b   1.000
_cell.length_c   1.000
_cell.angle_alpha   90.00
_cell.angle_beta   90.00
_cell.angle_gamma   90.00
#
_symmetry.space_group_name_H-M   'P 1'
#
loop_
_entity.id
_entity.type
_entity.pdbx_description
1 polymer ?
#
loop_
_entity_poly.entity_id
_entity_poly.type
_entity_poly.pdbx_seq_one_letter_code
_entity_poly.pdbx_strand_id
1 'polypeptide(L)'
;MKPASAGKVTFQFKFTAPAAGSSVTLSAWGNAVNGIAAATGDQASSASLVVAVSSVCPDSDGDGATAKTCGGTDCDDTNSAVKPGATEACNGTDDDCDGQTDEGLTKPTFYRDQDQDGFGDPAVTVQACT
;
A
#
# COMPACT_ATOMS: atom_id res chain seq x y z
N MET A 1 22.54 -19.69 53.18
CA MET A 1 22.77 -19.47 51.74
C MET A 1 21.45 -19.01 51.14
N LYS A 2 21.40 -17.86 50.45
CA LYS A 2 20.17 -17.31 49.87
C LYS A 2 20.11 -17.70 48.39
N PRO A 3 19.03 -18.34 47.89
CA PRO A 3 18.93 -18.70 46.48
C PRO A 3 18.84 -17.43 45.61
N ALA A 4 19.47 -17.48 44.43
CA ALA A 4 19.34 -16.42 43.44
C ALA A 4 17.88 -16.33 42.98
N SER A 5 17.28 -15.16 43.11
CA SER A 5 15.95 -14.88 42.55
C SER A 5 16.12 -14.69 41.05
N ALA A 6 15.36 -15.42 40.23
CA ALA A 6 15.33 -15.22 38.78
C ALA A 6 14.98 -13.75 38.47
N GLY A 7 15.96 -12.98 37.99
CA GLY A 7 15.78 -11.59 37.61
C GLY A 7 15.37 -11.50 36.15
N LYS A 8 14.28 -10.81 35.85
CA LYS A 8 13.91 -10.45 34.48
C LYS A 8 14.54 -9.10 34.14
N VAL A 9 15.43 -9.05 33.16
CA VAL A 9 15.86 -7.78 32.54
C VAL A 9 14.93 -7.49 31.38
N THR A 10 14.24 -6.36 31.42
CA THR A 10 13.34 -5.92 30.34
C THR A 10 13.94 -4.69 29.68
N PHE A 11 14.16 -4.76 28.37
CA PHE A 11 14.54 -3.62 27.56
C PHE A 11 13.30 -3.09 26.84
N GLN A 12 13.00 -1.81 27.01
CA GLN A 12 11.99 -1.11 26.23
C GLN A 12 12.70 -0.09 25.35
N PHE A 13 12.43 -0.14 24.05
CA PHE A 13 12.97 0.80 23.08
C PHE A 13 11.81 1.45 22.33
N LYS A 14 11.92 2.76 22.11
CA LYS A 14 11.04 3.54 21.25
C LYS A 14 11.88 3.98 20.05
N PHE A 15 11.44 3.64 18.85
CA PHE A 15 12.09 4.08 17.62
C PHE A 15 11.05 4.69 16.69
N THR A 16 11.49 5.55 15.79
CA THR A 16 10.69 6.00 14.66
C THR A 16 10.83 4.96 13.57
N ALA A 17 9.70 4.46 13.05
CA ALA A 17 9.71 3.52 11.93
C ALA A 17 10.56 4.08 10.78
N PRO A 18 11.48 3.30 10.20
CA PRO A 18 12.22 3.75 9.02
C PRO A 18 11.28 3.85 7.82
N ALA A 19 11.77 4.42 6.73
CA ALA A 19 11.02 4.52 5.49
C ALA A 19 10.53 3.14 4.99
N ALA A 20 9.46 3.17 4.20
CA ALA A 20 8.95 2.04 3.45
C ALA A 20 10.06 1.15 2.87
N GLY A 21 9.96 -0.17 3.07
CA GLY A 21 10.94 -1.15 2.56
C GLY A 21 12.25 -1.24 3.35
N SER A 22 12.39 -0.54 4.47
CA SER A 22 13.58 -0.59 5.34
C SER A 22 13.38 -1.52 6.55
N SER A 23 14.47 -2.04 7.10
CA SER A 23 14.44 -2.85 8.32
C SER A 23 15.22 -2.19 9.46
N VAL A 24 14.80 -2.46 10.70
CA VAL A 24 15.60 -2.15 11.89
C VAL A 24 16.03 -3.48 12.52
N THR A 25 17.34 -3.63 12.69
CA THR A 25 17.91 -4.75 13.44
C THR A 25 18.16 -4.30 14.87
N LEU A 26 17.51 -4.96 15.82
CA LEU A 26 17.77 -4.76 17.24
C LEU A 26 18.62 -5.92 17.74
N SER A 27 19.84 -5.61 18.18
CA SER A 27 20.76 -6.58 18.79
C SER A 27 20.88 -6.31 20.28
N ALA A 28 20.57 -7.31 21.10
CA ALA A 28 20.78 -7.26 22.54
C ALA A 28 21.85 -8.27 22.96
N TRP A 29 22.74 -7.82 23.86
CA TRP A 29 23.79 -8.64 24.44
C TRP A 29 23.56 -8.73 25.94
N GLY A 30 23.40 -9.95 26.43
CA GLY A 30 23.27 -10.23 27.85
C GLY A 30 24.36 -11.19 28.29
N ASN A 31 24.98 -10.93 29.44
CA ASN A 31 25.76 -11.95 30.12
C ASN A 31 24.79 -12.76 30.98
N ALA A 32 24.65 -14.05 30.71
CA ALA A 32 23.83 -14.92 31.55
C ALA A 32 24.58 -15.13 32.88
N VAL A 33 23.99 -14.70 33.99
CA VAL A 33 24.39 -15.23 35.31
C VAL A 33 23.75 -16.60 35.44
N ASN A 34 24.47 -17.66 35.06
CA ASN A 34 24.14 -19.02 35.50
C ASN A 34 24.05 -18.97 37.03
N GLY A 35 22.99 -19.53 37.62
CA GLY A 35 22.58 -19.35 39.02
C GLY A 35 23.58 -19.78 40.11
N ILE A 36 24.86 -19.92 39.79
CA ILE A 36 25.99 -19.87 40.70
C ILE A 36 26.39 -18.41 40.94
N ALA A 37 26.42 -17.97 42.19
CA ALA A 37 26.86 -16.63 42.58
C ALA A 37 28.39 -16.42 42.42
N ALA A 38 28.95 -16.82 41.27
CA ALA A 38 30.38 -16.77 40.96
C ALA A 38 30.65 -15.84 39.76
N ALA A 39 31.66 -14.98 39.88
CA ALA A 39 32.13 -14.06 38.84
C ALA A 39 32.92 -14.75 37.70
N THR A 40 32.71 -16.06 37.50
CA THR A 40 33.34 -16.83 36.42
C THR A 40 32.37 -16.83 35.25
N GLY A 41 32.57 -15.90 34.32
CA GLY A 41 31.64 -15.59 33.23
C GLY A 41 31.38 -16.78 32.30
N ASP A 42 30.11 -16.93 31.94
CA ASP A 42 29.69 -17.71 30.78
C ASP A 42 29.93 -16.90 29.51
N GLN A 43 29.96 -17.60 28.38
CA GLN A 43 30.09 -16.98 27.06
C GLN A 43 28.91 -16.04 26.81
N ALA A 44 29.18 -14.87 26.22
CA ALA A 44 28.15 -13.93 25.83
C ALA A 44 27.12 -14.63 24.93
N SER A 45 25.84 -14.54 25.28
CA SER A 45 24.75 -14.98 24.43
C SER A 45 24.08 -13.76 23.80
N SER A 46 23.73 -13.87 22.52
CA SER A 46 23.07 -12.78 21.78
C SER A 46 21.71 -13.26 21.27
N ALA A 47 20.74 -12.35 21.27
CA ALA A 47 19.45 -12.54 20.63
C ALA A 47 19.20 -11.36 19.70
N SER A 48 18.76 -11.67 18.48
CA SER A 48 18.45 -10.67 17.45
C SER A 48 16.96 -10.73 17.13
N LEU A 49 16.30 -9.58 17.22
CA LEU A 49 14.93 -9.40 16.73
C LEU A 49 14.99 -8.49 15.50
N VAL A 50 14.60 -9.02 14.35
CA VAL A 50 14.45 -8.24 13.13
C VAL A 50 13.02 -7.72 13.09
N VAL A 51 12.85 -6.40 13.18
CA VAL A 51 11.57 -5.74 12.96
C VAL A 51 11.59 -5.18 11.54
N ALA A 52 10.97 -5.90 10.62
CA ALA A 52 10.73 -5.42 9.27
C ALA A 52 9.45 -4.58 9.29
N VAL A 53 9.56 -3.29 9.00
CA VAL A 53 8.39 -2.50 8.61
C VAL A 53 8.20 -2.74 7.12
N SER A 54 7.35 -3.70 6.80
CA SER A 54 6.82 -3.77 5.44
C SER A 54 6.05 -2.47 5.21
N SER A 55 6.44 -1.70 4.21
CA SER A 55 5.51 -0.79 3.59
C SER A 55 4.44 -1.64 2.94
N VAL A 56 3.45 -2.00 3.74
CA VAL A 56 2.22 -2.49 3.18
C VAL A 56 1.57 -1.24 2.61
N CYS A 57 1.80 -1.02 1.32
CA CYS A 57 0.66 -0.74 0.46
C CYS A 57 0.02 -2.11 0.25
N PRO A 58 -0.90 -2.55 1.12
CA PRO A 58 -1.67 -3.70 0.76
C PRO A 58 -2.40 -3.33 -0.52
N ASP A 59 -2.34 -4.22 -1.50
CA ASP A 59 -3.34 -4.29 -2.56
C ASP A 59 -4.67 -4.54 -1.85
N SER A 60 -5.45 -3.47 -1.66
CA SER A 60 -6.60 -3.49 -0.75
C SER A 60 -7.80 -4.21 -1.37
N ASP A 61 -7.90 -4.21 -2.69
CA ASP A 61 -9.00 -4.84 -3.43
C ASP A 61 -8.60 -6.14 -4.15
N GLY A 62 -7.32 -6.50 -4.15
CA GLY A 62 -6.79 -7.78 -4.60
C GLY A 62 -6.58 -7.87 -6.11
N ASP A 63 -6.36 -6.74 -6.78
CA ASP A 63 -6.30 -6.65 -8.24
C ASP A 63 -4.89 -6.79 -8.84
N GLY A 64 -3.87 -6.87 -7.98
CA GLY A 64 -2.47 -7.01 -8.32
C GLY A 64 -1.73 -5.68 -8.53
N ALA A 65 -2.37 -4.54 -8.32
CA ALA A 65 -1.79 -3.21 -8.33
C ALA A 65 -1.68 -2.65 -6.90
N THR A 66 -0.99 -1.52 -6.75
CA THR A 66 -0.80 -0.89 -5.44
C THR A 66 -1.24 0.57 -5.52
N ALA A 67 -1.86 1.06 -4.46
CA ALA A 67 -2.41 2.41 -4.38
C ALA A 67 -1.42 3.51 -4.84
N LYS A 68 -1.93 4.46 -5.63
CA LYS A 68 -1.20 5.65 -6.09
C LYS A 68 -0.72 6.54 -4.94
N THR A 69 -1.47 6.59 -3.84
CA THR A 69 -1.10 7.34 -2.62
C THR A 69 0.19 6.86 -1.98
N CYS A 70 0.63 5.65 -2.32
CA CYS A 70 1.83 5.05 -1.79
C CYS A 70 2.92 4.82 -2.86
N GLY A 71 2.76 5.43 -4.04
CA GLY A 71 3.73 5.38 -5.13
C GLY A 71 3.51 4.24 -6.13
N GLY A 72 2.41 3.49 -5.99
CA GLY A 72 1.94 2.58 -7.03
C GLY A 72 1.20 3.29 -8.16
N THR A 73 0.52 2.51 -8.99
CA THR A 73 -0.17 2.99 -10.20
C THR A 73 -1.69 2.86 -10.13
N ASP A 74 -2.23 2.26 -9.07
CA ASP A 74 -3.67 2.09 -8.89
C ASP A 74 -4.34 3.37 -8.41
N CYS A 75 -5.25 3.87 -9.22
CA CYS A 75 -6.00 5.09 -8.98
C CYS A 75 -7.21 4.89 -8.04
N ASP A 76 -7.71 3.67 -7.84
CA ASP A 76 -8.79 3.32 -6.92
C ASP A 76 -8.56 1.96 -6.24
N ASP A 77 -7.73 1.99 -5.19
CA ASP A 77 -7.40 0.85 -4.29
C ASP A 77 -8.59 0.38 -3.42
N THR A 78 -9.82 0.55 -3.90
CA THR A 78 -11.03 0.00 -3.30
C THR A 78 -11.89 -0.79 -4.30
N ASN A 79 -11.47 -0.83 -5.57
CA ASN A 79 -12.23 -1.39 -6.66
C ASN A 79 -11.32 -2.13 -7.65
N SER A 80 -11.28 -3.46 -7.53
CA SER A 80 -10.42 -4.31 -8.37
C SER A 80 -10.74 -4.31 -9.87
N ALA A 81 -11.81 -3.64 -10.30
CA ALA A 81 -12.07 -3.38 -11.71
C ALA A 81 -11.24 -2.21 -12.26
N VAL A 82 -10.90 -1.23 -11.42
CA VAL A 82 -10.18 0.00 -11.78
C VAL A 82 -8.71 -0.19 -11.47
N LYS A 83 -7.89 -0.38 -12.50
CA LYS A 83 -6.47 -0.69 -12.34
C LYS A 83 -5.67 -0.43 -13.61
N PRO A 84 -4.33 -0.31 -13.50
CA PRO A 84 -3.42 -0.24 -14.66
C PRO A 84 -3.74 -1.23 -15.78
N GLY A 85 -4.17 -0.72 -16.93
CA GLY A 85 -4.47 -1.53 -18.11
C GLY A 85 -5.78 -2.32 -18.05
N ALA A 86 -6.72 -1.94 -17.18
CA ALA A 86 -8.10 -2.38 -17.29
C ALA A 86 -8.72 -1.94 -18.63
N THR A 87 -9.87 -2.50 -18.97
CA THR A 87 -10.63 -2.04 -20.14
C THR A 87 -11.52 -0.88 -19.70
N GLU A 88 -11.39 0.27 -20.36
CA GLU A 88 -12.29 1.40 -20.21
C GLU A 88 -13.76 0.98 -20.42
N ALA A 89 -14.62 1.37 -19.48
CA ALA A 89 -16.06 1.33 -19.62
C ALA A 89 -16.56 2.77 -19.61
N CYS A 90 -17.62 3.07 -20.38
CA CYS A 90 -18.12 4.43 -20.34
C CYS A 90 -18.97 4.71 -19.10
N ASN A 91 -18.29 5.00 -18.01
CA ASN A 91 -18.86 5.21 -16.69
C ASN A 91 -18.39 6.55 -16.07
N GLY A 92 -17.55 7.32 -16.77
CA GLY A 92 -16.98 8.57 -16.28
C GLY A 92 -15.84 8.40 -15.29
N THR A 93 -15.24 7.21 -15.24
CA THR A 93 -14.10 6.82 -14.40
C THR A 93 -12.93 6.48 -15.32
N ASP A 94 -11.73 6.82 -14.88
CA ASP A 94 -10.47 6.33 -15.44
C ASP A 94 -10.30 4.88 -14.96
N ASP A 95 -10.78 3.90 -15.72
CA ASP A 95 -10.78 2.50 -15.29
C ASP A 95 -9.38 1.90 -15.43
N ASP A 96 -8.58 2.36 -16.39
CA ASP A 96 -7.25 1.83 -16.68
C ASP A 96 -6.09 2.57 -15.97
N CYS A 97 -6.41 3.63 -15.22
CA CYS A 97 -5.50 4.48 -14.46
C CYS A 97 -4.41 5.19 -15.29
N ASP A 98 -4.64 5.43 -16.59
CA ASP A 98 -3.70 6.15 -17.47
C ASP A 98 -3.79 7.69 -17.35
N GLY A 99 -4.81 8.19 -16.64
CA GLY A 99 -5.08 9.62 -16.44
C GLY A 99 -6.02 10.25 -17.47
N GLN A 100 -6.58 9.46 -18.37
CA GLN A 100 -7.68 9.81 -19.26
C GLN A 100 -8.97 9.15 -18.75
N THR A 101 -10.10 9.48 -19.36
CA THR A 101 -11.40 8.97 -18.88
C THR A 101 -12.23 8.58 -20.08
N ASP A 102 -12.71 7.34 -20.06
CA ASP A 102 -13.51 6.73 -21.12
C ASP A 102 -12.80 6.84 -22.49
N GLU A 103 -11.47 6.72 -22.58
CA GLU A 103 -10.72 6.79 -23.83
C GLU A 103 -10.75 5.48 -24.63
N GLY A 104 -10.38 5.53 -25.91
CA GLY A 104 -10.44 4.36 -26.79
C GLY A 104 -11.85 3.84 -27.11
N LEU A 105 -12.90 4.41 -26.50
CA LEU A 105 -14.28 4.03 -26.71
C LEU A 105 -14.90 4.68 -27.96
N THR A 106 -15.82 3.95 -28.60
CA THR A 106 -16.63 4.53 -29.68
C THR A 106 -17.71 5.42 -29.07
N LYS A 107 -17.49 6.74 -29.09
CA LYS A 107 -18.46 7.75 -28.62
C LYS A 107 -19.28 8.26 -29.81
N PRO A 108 -20.60 7.99 -29.89
CA PRO A 108 -21.43 8.59 -30.91
C PRO A 108 -21.46 10.12 -30.78
N THR A 109 -21.48 10.78 -31.94
CA THR A 109 -21.65 12.23 -32.03
C THR A 109 -23.14 12.55 -32.03
N PHE A 110 -23.59 13.28 -31.02
CA PHE A 110 -24.93 13.85 -30.95
C PHE A 110 -24.93 15.26 -31.51
N TYR A 111 -26.00 15.62 -32.21
CA TYR A 111 -26.22 16.94 -32.79
C TYR A 111 -27.34 17.63 -32.04
N ARG A 112 -27.15 18.91 -31.67
CA ARG A 112 -28.18 19.65 -30.96
C ARG A 112 -29.35 19.93 -31.89
N ASP A 113 -30.51 19.39 -31.55
CA ASP A 113 -31.79 19.68 -32.19
C ASP A 113 -32.56 20.69 -31.32
N GLN A 114 -32.60 21.96 -31.74
CA GLN A 114 -33.16 23.06 -30.95
C GLN A 114 -34.64 23.29 -31.23
N ASP A 115 -35.08 23.00 -32.45
CA ASP A 115 -36.46 23.15 -32.93
C ASP A 115 -37.24 21.83 -32.99
N GLN A 116 -36.60 20.72 -32.60
CA GLN A 116 -37.19 19.40 -32.40
C GLN A 116 -37.79 18.79 -33.67
N ASP A 117 -37.15 19.03 -34.81
CA ASP A 117 -37.61 18.55 -36.11
C ASP A 117 -36.97 17.21 -36.54
N GLY A 118 -36.07 16.67 -35.70
CA GLY A 118 -35.35 15.43 -35.95
C GLY A 118 -34.04 15.61 -36.73
N PHE A 119 -33.66 16.83 -37.06
CA PHE A 119 -32.39 17.18 -37.69
C PHE A 119 -31.56 18.07 -36.75
N GLY A 120 -30.39 17.59 -36.35
CA GLY A 120 -29.50 18.37 -35.50
C GLY A 120 -28.59 19.32 -36.28
N ASP A 121 -28.16 20.39 -35.62
CA ASP A 121 -27.20 21.36 -36.15
C ASP A 121 -25.78 20.75 -36.26
N PRO A 122 -25.19 20.63 -37.47
CA PRO A 122 -23.84 20.10 -37.65
C PRO A 122 -22.74 20.97 -37.02
N ALA A 123 -23.01 22.24 -36.71
CA ALA A 123 -22.08 23.14 -36.02
C ALA A 123 -22.10 22.98 -34.50
N VAL A 124 -23.09 22.27 -33.93
CA VAL A 124 -23.24 22.08 -32.49
C VAL A 124 -23.32 20.59 -32.16
N THR A 125 -22.16 20.02 -31.82
CA THR A 125 -22.01 18.60 -31.53
C THR A 125 -21.51 18.33 -30.12
N VAL A 126 -21.86 17.15 -29.59
CA VAL A 126 -21.28 16.59 -28.37
C VAL A 126 -20.98 15.12 -28.60
N GLN A 127 -19.81 14.66 -28.18
CA GLN A 127 -19.50 13.24 -28.08
C GLN A 127 -19.83 12.79 -26.67
N ALA A 128 -20.65 11.76 -26.56
CA ALA A 128 -21.00 11.16 -25.30
C ALA A 128 -21.14 9.66 -25.49
N CYS A 129 -21.08 8.94 -24.39
CA CYS A 129 -21.39 7.53 -24.41
C CYS A 129 -22.90 7.29 -24.39
N THR A 130 -23.30 6.11 -24.86
CA THR A 130 -24.68 5.64 -24.95
C THR A 130 -24.95 4.49 -24.02
#